data_AF-A0A963ZK59-F1
#
_entry.id   AF-A0A963ZK59-F1
#
_cell.length_a   1.000
_cell.length_b   1.000
_cell.length_c   1.000
_cell.angle_alpha   90.00
_cell.angle_beta   90.00
_cell.angle_gamma   90.00
#
_symmetry.space_group_name_H-M   'P 1'
#
loop_
_entity.id
_entity.type
_entity.pdbx_description
1 polymer ?
#
loop_
_entity_poly.entity_id
_entity_poly.type
_entity_poly.pdbx_seq_one_letter_code
_entity_poly.pdbx_strand_id
1 'polypeptide(L)'
;MPRTLKPRSNERLSFANHTLIWVKSGQGQIEVDFRSYSDFENRLIFLSPGQHICFPLGDFELVIEEFPESFVKQSKDYRVLFKHLISLGYIEFSEPESVLAYLLHASPSSLLDISSGRWFWQNPFNAEREEYQLIFDLKDVIDSHFAENWSVGELVSGLDGKESSICRLVKDRLGVSVKYLAQRKLLIESQNYLAFTDQPVQEVAYDLGFRDPAYFNRFFKRETYLTPLEFRETFGSEASDSFVQSLNLLVQQYHISERSSAFYAKKMHVSLPTLSRRVQQRLGTTVGALIRAEVVASAKVLLQSLSIKETAFALDFEEANHFSTFFKKHTGITPSEYKFKKSNP
;
A
#
# COMPACT_ATOMS: atom_id res chain seq x y z
N MET A 1 0.02 5.29 -23.43
CA MET A 1 -1.10 6.25 -23.46
C MET A 1 -1.65 6.25 -22.05
N PRO A 2 -1.45 7.35 -21.30
CA PRO A 2 -1.71 7.35 -19.87
C PRO A 2 -3.18 7.05 -19.61
N ARG A 3 -3.44 6.17 -18.64
CA ARG A 3 -4.81 5.84 -18.21
C ARG A 3 -5.05 6.32 -16.79
N THR A 4 -6.25 6.79 -16.54
CA THR A 4 -6.70 7.13 -15.19
C THR A 4 -7.27 5.89 -14.50
N LEU A 5 -6.88 5.67 -13.24
CA LEU A 5 -7.38 4.59 -12.40
C LEU A 5 -7.80 5.14 -11.04
N LYS A 6 -8.92 4.67 -10.49
CA LYS A 6 -9.34 4.93 -9.11
C LYS A 6 -9.31 3.61 -8.35
N PRO A 7 -8.22 3.31 -7.61
CA PRO A 7 -8.14 2.06 -6.87
C PRO A 7 -9.20 2.03 -5.76
N ARG A 8 -9.74 0.84 -5.49
CA ARG A 8 -10.60 0.59 -4.33
C ARG A 8 -9.73 0.51 -3.07
N SER A 9 -10.35 0.74 -1.92
CA SER A 9 -9.68 0.52 -0.63
C SER A 9 -9.17 -0.93 -0.52
N ASN A 10 -7.91 -1.08 -0.10
CA ASN A 10 -7.16 -2.33 -0.07
C ASN A 10 -7.03 -3.03 -1.44
N GLU A 11 -7.27 -2.34 -2.56
CA GLU A 11 -6.99 -2.91 -3.88
C GLU A 11 -5.47 -3.05 -4.05
N ARG A 12 -5.04 -4.26 -4.41
CA ARG A 12 -3.66 -4.57 -4.76
C ARG A 12 -3.56 -4.67 -6.28
N LEU A 13 -2.61 -3.94 -6.84
CA LEU A 13 -2.33 -3.90 -8.26
C LEU A 13 -0.90 -4.40 -8.50
N SER A 14 -0.71 -5.05 -9.65
CA SER A 14 0.61 -5.36 -10.20
C SER A 14 0.56 -5.19 -11.71
N PHE A 15 1.74 -5.01 -12.31
CA PHE A 15 1.87 -4.71 -13.73
C PHE A 15 2.93 -5.62 -14.36
N ALA A 16 2.67 -6.05 -15.59
CA ALA A 16 3.59 -6.88 -16.37
C ALA A 16 4.77 -6.06 -16.92
N ASN A 17 4.57 -4.75 -17.08
CA ASN A 17 5.57 -3.82 -17.58
C ASN A 17 6.10 -2.93 -16.45
N HIS A 18 7.22 -2.27 -16.72
CA HIS A 18 7.66 -1.16 -15.89
C HIS A 18 6.60 -0.07 -15.91
N THR A 19 6.20 0.41 -14.74
CA THR A 19 5.02 1.27 -14.60
C THR A 19 5.37 2.53 -13.83
N LEU A 20 4.92 3.66 -14.36
CA LEU A 20 4.89 4.93 -13.65
C LEU A 20 3.47 5.21 -13.18
N ILE A 21 3.33 5.52 -11.90
CA ILE A 21 2.07 5.86 -11.27
C ILE A 21 2.20 7.26 -10.69
N TRP A 22 1.28 8.14 -11.04
CA TRP A 22 1.20 9.47 -10.44
C TRP A 22 -0.10 9.60 -9.66
N VAL A 23 -0.01 10.10 -8.43
CA VAL A 23 -1.19 10.39 -7.60
C VAL A 23 -1.72 11.77 -7.98
N LYS A 24 -2.80 11.78 -8.77
CA LYS A 24 -3.42 13.00 -9.27
C LYS A 24 -4.13 13.81 -8.20
N SER A 25 -4.83 13.10 -7.34
CA SER A 25 -5.48 13.65 -6.17
C SER A 25 -5.77 12.52 -5.21
N GLY A 26 -5.93 12.86 -3.93
CA GLY A 26 -6.17 11.89 -2.89
C GLY A 26 -5.20 12.03 -1.73
N GLN A 27 -5.60 11.51 -0.58
CA GLN A 27 -4.80 11.41 0.62
C GLN A 27 -5.09 10.07 1.30
N GLY A 28 -4.11 9.52 2.02
CA GLY A 28 -4.20 8.16 2.51
C GLY A 28 -2.84 7.50 2.73
N GLN A 29 -2.82 6.18 2.62
CA GLN A 29 -1.64 5.35 2.67
C GLN A 29 -1.53 4.53 1.39
N ILE A 30 -0.30 4.45 0.88
CA ILE A 30 0.09 3.59 -0.23
C ILE A 30 1.11 2.61 0.32
N GLU A 31 1.00 1.34 -0.04
CA GLU A 31 2.00 0.33 0.27
C GLU A 31 2.59 -0.19 -1.02
N VAL A 32 3.92 -0.16 -1.15
CA VAL A 32 4.63 -0.80 -2.27
C VAL A 32 5.42 -1.97 -1.72
N ASP A 33 5.14 -3.15 -2.28
CA ASP A 33 5.52 -4.47 -1.78
C ASP A 33 5.07 -4.65 -0.32
N PHE A 34 5.95 -4.36 0.65
CA PHE A 34 5.70 -4.50 2.09
C PHE A 34 6.13 -3.27 2.88
N ARG A 35 6.17 -2.10 2.25
CA ARG A 35 6.50 -0.82 2.88
C ARG A 35 5.37 0.18 2.69
N SER A 36 4.95 0.81 3.78
CA SER A 36 3.88 1.81 3.79
C SER A 36 4.42 3.23 3.69
N TYR A 37 3.66 4.07 3.00
CA TYR A 37 3.99 5.46 2.69
C TYR A 37 2.74 6.32 2.83
N SER A 38 2.89 7.50 3.44
CA SER A 38 1.77 8.42 3.73
C SER A 38 1.96 9.83 3.15
N ASP A 39 3.12 10.09 2.55
CA ASP A 39 3.49 11.38 1.96
C ASP A 39 3.81 11.15 0.48
N PHE A 40 2.88 11.49 -0.41
CA PHE A 40 2.99 11.26 -1.86
C PHE A 40 2.50 12.47 -2.67
N GLU A 41 2.24 13.60 -2.03
CA GLU A 41 2.02 14.85 -2.74
C GLU A 41 3.27 15.17 -3.56
N ASN A 42 3.10 15.41 -4.87
CA ASN A 42 4.19 15.71 -5.82
C ASN A 42 5.23 14.60 -6.04
N ARG A 43 4.86 13.34 -5.78
CA ARG A 43 5.73 12.17 -5.96
C ARG A 43 5.21 11.28 -7.08
N LEU A 44 6.11 10.90 -7.99
CA LEU A 44 5.89 9.83 -8.97
C LEU A 44 6.22 8.48 -8.33
N ILE A 45 5.49 7.41 -8.61
CA ILE A 45 5.80 6.06 -8.09
C ILE A 45 6.23 5.18 -9.25
N PHE A 46 7.42 4.60 -9.17
CA PHE A 46 7.96 3.68 -10.16
C PHE A 46 7.86 2.24 -9.66
N LEU A 47 7.26 1.38 -10.49
CA LEU A 47 7.18 -0.06 -10.26
C LEU A 47 7.93 -0.81 -11.35
N SER A 48 8.78 -1.72 -10.93
CA SER A 48 9.33 -2.77 -11.80
C SER A 48 8.27 -3.86 -12.04
N PRO A 49 8.39 -4.63 -13.14
CA PRO A 49 7.53 -5.78 -13.38
C PRO A 49 7.45 -6.71 -12.16
N GLY A 50 6.22 -7.10 -11.80
CA GLY A 50 5.98 -8.00 -10.66
C GLY A 50 5.98 -7.34 -9.28
N GLN A 51 6.29 -6.04 -9.15
CA GLN A 51 6.07 -5.33 -7.89
C GLN A 51 4.58 -5.10 -7.64
N HIS A 52 4.22 -5.09 -6.36
CA HIS A 52 2.83 -4.91 -5.93
C HIS A 52 2.65 -3.54 -5.30
N ILE A 53 1.55 -2.86 -5.63
CA ILE A 53 1.12 -1.64 -4.96
C ILE A 53 -0.27 -1.86 -4.37
N CYS A 54 -0.47 -1.41 -3.13
CA CYS A 54 -1.72 -1.48 -2.40
C CYS A 54 -2.11 -0.07 -1.95
N PHE A 55 -3.41 0.17 -1.82
CA PHE A 55 -3.97 1.40 -1.28
C PHE A 55 -4.77 1.10 -0.01
N PRO A 56 -4.11 0.84 1.14
CA PRO A 56 -4.79 0.38 2.35
C PRO A 56 -5.84 1.38 2.87
N LEU A 57 -5.56 2.67 2.74
CA LEU A 57 -6.38 3.74 3.28
C LEU A 57 -6.40 4.92 2.32
N GLY A 58 -7.56 5.55 2.14
CA GLY A 58 -7.70 6.77 1.36
C GLY A 58 -8.41 6.59 0.03
N ASP A 59 -8.72 7.71 -0.59
CA ASP A 59 -9.28 7.79 -1.94
C ASP A 59 -8.22 8.36 -2.85
N PHE A 60 -7.96 7.70 -3.97
CA PHE A 60 -6.93 8.08 -4.92
C PHE A 60 -7.48 8.18 -6.33
N GLU A 61 -7.03 9.19 -7.06
CA GLU A 61 -7.09 9.23 -8.51
C GLU A 61 -5.66 9.10 -9.03
N LEU A 62 -5.38 8.05 -9.79
CA LEU A 62 -4.06 7.74 -10.30
C LEU A 62 -4.01 7.96 -11.81
N VAL A 63 -2.86 8.40 -12.31
CA VAL A 63 -2.51 8.31 -13.72
C VAL A 63 -1.40 7.28 -13.85
N ILE A 64 -1.59 6.32 -14.76
CA ILE A 64 -0.70 5.19 -14.95
C ILE A 64 -0.19 5.19 -16.38
N GLU A 65 1.13 5.08 -16.55
CA GLU A 65 1.78 4.84 -17.83
C GLU A 65 2.69 3.61 -17.72
N GLU A 66 2.47 2.65 -18.62
CA GLU A 66 3.28 1.43 -18.74
C GLU A 66 4.30 1.59 -19.85
N PHE A 67 5.54 1.21 -19.58
CA PHE A 67 6.67 1.38 -20.49
C PHE A 67 6.98 0.03 -21.15
N PRO A 68 6.99 -0.04 -22.50
CA PRO A 68 7.34 -1.25 -23.21
C PRO A 68 8.75 -1.74 -22.87
N GLU A 69 8.96 -3.05 -22.88
CA GLU A 69 10.27 -3.66 -22.63
C GLU A 69 11.36 -3.15 -23.61
N SER A 70 10.97 -2.79 -24.85
CA SER A 70 11.88 -2.23 -25.84
C SER A 70 12.50 -0.90 -25.40
N PHE A 71 11.73 -0.03 -24.73
CA PHE A 71 12.22 1.23 -24.18
C PHE A 71 13.24 1.00 -23.07
N VAL A 72 12.94 0.06 -22.19
CA VAL A 72 13.80 -0.34 -21.06
C VAL A 72 15.14 -0.87 -21.55
N LYS A 73 15.14 -1.70 -22.61
CA LYS A 73 16.38 -2.26 -23.18
C LYS A 73 17.24 -1.25 -23.95
N GLN A 74 16.62 -0.22 -24.53
CA GLN A 74 17.31 0.73 -25.42
C GLN A 74 17.85 1.97 -24.69
N SER A 75 17.28 2.32 -23.54
CA SER A 75 17.76 3.43 -22.75
C SER A 75 18.89 3.01 -21.81
N LYS A 76 19.91 3.84 -21.63
CA LYS A 76 20.94 3.61 -20.59
C LYS A 76 20.55 4.22 -19.25
N ASP A 77 19.74 5.28 -19.27
CA ASP A 77 19.35 6.01 -18.06
C ASP A 77 17.99 5.53 -17.49
N TYR A 78 17.37 4.47 -18.05
CA TYR A 78 16.14 3.89 -17.48
C TYR A 78 16.34 3.36 -16.07
N ARG A 79 17.59 3.01 -15.72
CA ARG A 79 17.99 2.60 -14.38
C ARG A 79 17.71 3.69 -13.36
N VAL A 80 17.92 4.95 -13.76
CA VAL A 80 17.48 6.07 -12.93
C VAL A 80 15.97 5.99 -12.79
N LEU A 81 15.22 5.98 -13.89
CA LEU A 81 13.76 5.97 -13.82
C LEU A 81 13.17 4.83 -12.96
N PHE A 82 13.70 3.59 -13.03
CA PHE A 82 13.06 2.42 -12.42
C PHE A 82 13.81 1.73 -11.28
N LYS A 83 15.10 2.04 -11.04
CA LYS A 83 15.97 1.23 -10.17
C LYS A 83 16.50 1.94 -8.93
N HIS A 84 15.85 3.01 -8.44
CA HIS A 84 16.26 3.74 -7.24
C HIS A 84 16.29 2.85 -5.96
N LEU A 85 17.50 2.49 -5.54
CA LEU A 85 17.86 1.12 -5.14
C LEU A 85 17.05 0.38 -4.05
N ILE A 86 16.42 0.99 -3.03
CA ILE A 86 15.77 0.21 -1.93
C ILE A 86 14.54 0.85 -1.24
N SER A 87 14.21 2.12 -1.47
CA SER A 87 13.06 2.72 -0.82
C SER A 87 12.52 3.85 -1.65
N LEU A 88 11.24 3.75 -1.99
CA LEU A 88 10.48 4.77 -2.68
C LEU A 88 11.07 5.09 -4.03
N GLY A 89 10.58 4.39 -5.05
CA GLY A 89 10.72 4.85 -6.43
C GLY A 89 9.91 6.13 -6.61
N TYR A 90 10.27 7.22 -5.94
CA TYR A 90 9.72 8.53 -6.25
C TYR A 90 10.76 9.59 -6.51
N ILE A 91 10.35 10.52 -7.37
CA ILE A 91 11.02 11.77 -7.62
C ILE A 91 10.09 12.86 -7.14
N GLU A 92 10.60 13.73 -6.28
CA GLU A 92 9.92 14.95 -5.90
C GLU A 92 10.05 15.98 -7.02
N PHE A 93 8.91 16.51 -7.45
CA PHE A 93 8.87 17.60 -8.43
C PHE A 93 8.62 18.94 -7.75
N SER A 94 9.37 19.95 -8.16
CA SER A 94 9.32 21.29 -7.55
C SER A 94 8.10 22.13 -7.97
N GLU A 95 7.31 21.71 -8.96
CA GLU A 95 6.11 22.44 -9.42
C GLU A 95 4.98 21.48 -9.88
N PRO A 96 3.85 21.36 -9.16
CA PRO A 96 2.85 20.32 -9.40
C PRO A 96 2.07 20.46 -10.72
N GLU A 97 1.70 21.68 -11.11
CA GLU A 97 0.74 21.92 -12.21
C GLU A 97 1.39 21.88 -13.61
N SER A 98 2.61 22.38 -13.74
CA SER A 98 3.38 22.36 -15.01
C SER A 98 3.87 20.95 -15.35
N VAL A 99 4.25 20.17 -14.34
CA VAL A 99 4.69 18.77 -14.46
C VAL A 99 3.54 17.85 -14.85
N LEU A 100 2.33 18.15 -14.39
CA LEU A 100 1.08 17.46 -14.73
C LEU A 100 0.74 17.53 -16.22
N ALA A 101 0.70 18.76 -16.75
CA ALA A 101 0.45 19.00 -18.17
C ALA A 101 1.56 18.38 -19.04
N TYR A 102 2.80 18.41 -18.54
CA TYR A 102 3.92 17.77 -19.21
C TYR A 102 3.81 16.24 -19.18
N LEU A 103 3.61 15.59 -18.04
CA LEU A 103 3.50 14.13 -17.90
C LEU A 103 2.38 13.52 -18.76
N LEU A 104 1.25 14.22 -18.89
CA LEU A 104 0.12 13.78 -19.70
C LEU A 104 0.40 13.86 -21.22
N HIS A 105 1.41 14.62 -21.63
CA HIS A 105 1.72 14.91 -23.04
C HIS A 105 3.17 14.58 -23.44
N ALA A 106 4.04 14.24 -22.50
CA ALA A 106 5.44 13.98 -22.71
C ALA A 106 5.68 12.56 -23.21
N SER A 107 6.67 12.40 -24.07
CA SER A 107 7.15 11.07 -24.45
C SER A 107 7.90 10.41 -23.28
N PRO A 108 7.91 9.07 -23.20
CA PRO A 108 8.76 8.32 -22.26
C PRO A 108 10.22 8.79 -22.20
N SER A 109 10.81 9.13 -23.34
CA SER A 109 12.19 9.64 -23.42
C SER A 109 12.35 10.96 -22.68
N SER A 110 11.40 11.87 -22.82
CA SER A 110 11.47 13.18 -22.19
C SER A 110 11.30 13.10 -20.66
N LEU A 111 10.48 12.15 -20.18
CA LEU A 111 10.37 11.85 -18.74
C LEU A 111 11.69 11.30 -18.19
N LEU A 112 12.34 10.42 -18.94
CA LEU A 112 13.61 9.83 -18.59
C LEU A 112 14.74 10.85 -18.54
N ASP A 113 14.81 11.78 -19.50
CA ASP A 113 15.79 12.86 -19.52
C ASP A 113 15.65 13.77 -18.27
N ILE A 114 14.43 14.17 -17.93
CA ILE A 114 14.16 14.99 -16.75
C ILE A 114 14.45 14.22 -15.46
N SER A 115 13.97 12.99 -15.36
CA SER A 115 14.22 12.11 -14.21
C SER A 115 15.71 11.96 -13.96
N SER A 116 16.47 11.71 -15.03
CA SER A 116 17.93 11.60 -14.98
C SER A 116 18.57 12.89 -14.51
N GLY A 117 18.22 14.02 -15.13
CA GLY A 117 18.73 15.33 -14.73
C GLY A 117 18.42 15.67 -13.26
N ARG A 118 17.20 15.40 -12.79
CA ARG A 118 16.77 15.65 -11.41
C ARG A 118 17.46 14.73 -10.42
N TRP A 119 17.54 13.44 -10.69
CA TRP A 119 18.20 12.49 -9.81
C TRP A 119 19.69 12.82 -9.63
N PHE A 120 20.40 13.09 -10.73
CA PHE A 120 21.81 13.47 -10.66
C PHE A 120 22.00 14.81 -9.95
N TRP A 121 21.07 15.76 -10.11
CA TRP A 121 21.09 17.02 -9.38
C TRP A 121 20.82 16.83 -7.87
N GLN A 122 19.84 16.00 -7.50
CA GLN A 122 19.52 15.68 -6.10
C GLN A 122 20.65 14.91 -5.43
N ASN A 123 21.39 14.11 -6.21
CA ASN A 123 22.50 13.28 -5.78
C ASN A 123 22.27 12.61 -4.41
N PRO A 124 21.20 11.80 -4.27
CA PRO A 124 20.75 11.33 -2.95
C PRO A 124 21.75 10.43 -2.23
N PHE A 125 22.70 9.83 -2.95
CA PHE A 125 23.77 8.99 -2.38
C PHE A 125 25.11 9.71 -2.30
N ASN A 126 25.17 11.00 -2.67
CA ASN A 126 26.40 11.77 -2.78
C ASN A 126 27.49 10.98 -3.53
N ALA A 127 27.14 10.50 -4.73
CA ALA A 127 27.95 9.62 -5.56
C ALA A 127 28.23 10.25 -6.92
N GLU A 128 29.34 9.85 -7.54
CA GLU A 128 29.70 10.25 -8.91
C GLU A 128 28.94 9.40 -9.95
N ARG A 129 28.94 9.83 -11.22
CA ARG A 129 28.17 9.16 -12.28
C ARG A 129 28.58 7.70 -12.49
N GLU A 130 29.88 7.43 -12.46
CA GLU A 130 30.45 6.08 -12.60
C GLU A 130 30.09 5.19 -11.41
N GLU A 131 30.08 5.78 -10.20
CA GLU A 131 29.65 5.09 -8.97
C GLU A 131 28.17 4.71 -9.04
N TYR A 132 27.31 5.60 -9.57
CA TYR A 132 25.90 5.29 -9.83
C TYR A 132 25.74 4.10 -10.77
N GLN A 133 26.48 4.08 -11.88
CA GLN A 133 26.38 2.97 -12.84
C GLN A 133 26.76 1.65 -12.19
N LEU A 134 27.88 1.61 -11.46
CA LEU A 134 28.34 0.42 -10.76
C LEU A 134 27.33 -0.06 -9.71
N ILE A 135 26.71 0.86 -8.97
CA ILE A 135 25.66 0.56 -7.99
C ILE A 135 24.41 -0.03 -8.68
N PHE A 136 24.00 0.54 -9.83
CA PHE A 136 22.87 0.01 -10.60
C PHE A 136 23.18 -1.34 -11.26
N ASP A 137 24.39 -1.53 -11.79
CA ASP A 137 24.83 -2.81 -12.34
C ASP A 137 24.82 -3.90 -11.27
N LEU A 138 25.32 -3.59 -10.06
CA LEU A 138 25.25 -4.51 -8.93
C LEU A 138 23.80 -4.88 -8.59
N LYS A 139 22.89 -3.89 -8.58
CA LYS A 139 21.48 -4.15 -8.35
C LYS A 139 20.90 -5.09 -9.42
N ASP A 140 21.27 -4.92 -10.68
CA ASP A 140 20.81 -5.75 -11.79
C ASP A 140 21.25 -7.21 -11.62
N VAL A 141 22.50 -7.42 -11.19
CA VAL A 141 23.02 -8.76 -10.88
C VAL A 141 22.26 -9.37 -9.70
N ILE A 142 22.06 -8.61 -8.62
CA ILE A 142 21.28 -9.08 -7.46
C ILE A 142 19.85 -9.44 -7.86
N ASP A 143 19.17 -8.59 -8.64
CA ASP A 143 17.79 -8.82 -9.06
C ASP A 143 17.65 -10.05 -9.97
N SER A 144 18.70 -10.38 -10.73
CA SER A 144 18.69 -11.52 -11.67
C SER A 144 19.08 -12.84 -11.00
N HIS A 145 19.89 -12.79 -9.94
CA HIS A 145 20.53 -13.97 -9.35
C HIS A 145 20.21 -14.18 -7.85
N PHE A 146 19.19 -13.48 -7.30
CA PHE A 146 18.85 -13.58 -5.87
C PHE A 146 18.53 -15.00 -5.39
N ALA A 147 17.98 -15.85 -6.26
CA ALA A 147 17.60 -17.23 -5.96
C ALA A 147 18.75 -18.24 -6.13
N GLU A 148 19.91 -17.83 -6.64
CA GLU A 148 21.03 -18.75 -6.92
C GLU A 148 21.98 -18.92 -5.72
N ASN A 149 21.73 -18.20 -4.62
CA ASN A 149 22.55 -18.22 -3.40
C ASN A 149 24.04 -17.90 -3.65
N TRP A 150 24.30 -16.97 -4.58
CA TRP A 150 25.63 -16.47 -4.89
C TRP A 150 26.27 -15.78 -3.69
N SER A 151 27.57 -15.99 -3.52
CA SER A 151 28.44 -15.24 -2.63
C SER A 151 28.60 -13.79 -3.09
N VAL A 152 29.11 -12.94 -2.20
CA VAL A 152 29.39 -11.53 -2.56
C VAL A 152 30.38 -11.45 -3.71
N GLY A 153 31.42 -12.30 -3.72
CA GLY A 153 32.39 -12.37 -4.80
C GLY A 153 31.76 -12.72 -6.15
N GLU A 154 30.82 -13.68 -6.17
CA GLU A 154 30.09 -14.04 -7.40
C GLU A 154 29.22 -12.88 -7.89
N LEU A 155 28.47 -12.23 -7.00
CA LEU A 155 27.60 -11.08 -7.33
C LEU A 155 28.36 -9.88 -7.92
N VAL A 156 29.65 -9.73 -7.62
CA VAL A 156 30.47 -8.62 -8.11
C VAL A 156 31.47 -9.01 -9.18
N SER A 157 31.62 -10.31 -9.47
CA SER A 157 32.68 -10.85 -10.34
C SER A 157 32.66 -10.31 -11.77
N GLY A 158 31.48 -9.98 -12.29
CA GLY A 158 31.29 -9.41 -13.63
C GLY A 158 31.22 -7.89 -13.66
N LEU A 159 31.40 -7.21 -12.53
CA LEU A 159 31.33 -5.75 -12.42
C LEU A 159 32.71 -5.12 -12.57
N ASP A 160 32.74 -3.86 -13.00
CA ASP A 160 34.00 -3.12 -13.09
C ASP A 160 34.57 -2.81 -11.70
N GLY A 161 35.80 -3.27 -11.44
CA GLY A 161 36.51 -3.05 -10.19
C GLY A 161 36.74 -4.30 -9.34
N LYS A 162 37.45 -4.12 -8.21
CA LYS A 162 37.73 -5.21 -7.25
C LYS A 162 36.57 -5.37 -6.28
N GLU A 163 36.28 -6.60 -5.85
CA GLU A 163 35.24 -6.91 -4.84
C GLU A 163 35.31 -5.99 -3.61
N SER A 164 36.50 -5.77 -3.05
CA SER A 164 36.70 -4.92 -1.88
C SER A 164 36.34 -3.45 -2.15
N SER A 165 36.65 -2.94 -3.34
CA SER A 165 36.32 -1.57 -3.75
C SER A 165 34.81 -1.41 -3.93
N ILE A 166 34.15 -2.38 -4.57
CA ILE A 166 32.69 -2.36 -4.79
C ILE A 166 31.95 -2.43 -3.45
N CYS A 167 32.38 -3.33 -2.55
CA CYS A 167 31.80 -3.44 -1.21
C CYS A 167 31.97 -2.16 -0.41
N ARG A 168 33.14 -1.52 -0.49
CA ARG A 168 33.41 -0.25 0.16
C ARG A 168 32.53 0.86 -0.42
N LEU A 169 32.42 0.96 -1.75
CA LEU A 169 31.56 1.94 -2.40
C LEU A 169 30.11 1.84 -1.91
N VAL A 170 29.54 0.63 -1.92
CA VAL A 170 28.18 0.38 -1.45
C VAL A 170 28.03 0.76 0.03
N LYS A 171 29.02 0.44 0.86
CA LYS A 171 28.99 0.80 2.27
C LYS A 171 29.07 2.31 2.51
N ASP A 172 29.94 3.00 1.77
CA ASP A 172 30.20 4.43 1.92
C ASP A 172 29.04 5.27 1.36
N ARG A 173 28.43 4.88 0.23
CA ARG A 173 27.35 5.63 -0.44
C ARG A 173 25.94 5.26 0.03
N LEU A 174 25.69 3.97 0.33
CA LEU A 174 24.34 3.48 0.68
C LEU A 174 24.21 3.12 2.18
N GLY A 175 25.30 3.12 2.94
CA GLY A 175 25.30 2.78 4.37
C GLY A 175 25.12 1.29 4.70
N VAL A 176 24.83 0.45 3.70
CA VAL A 176 24.54 -0.99 3.84
C VAL A 176 25.59 -1.84 3.13
N SER A 177 25.56 -3.16 3.32
CA SER A 177 26.49 -4.08 2.64
C SER A 177 25.85 -4.72 1.41
N VAL A 178 26.68 -5.19 0.46
CA VAL A 178 26.21 -5.97 -0.71
C VAL A 178 25.40 -7.19 -0.26
N LYS A 179 25.89 -7.89 0.77
CA LYS A 179 25.18 -9.02 1.38
C LYS A 179 23.79 -8.63 1.88
N TYR A 180 23.66 -7.46 2.53
CA TYR A 180 22.37 -6.96 2.98
C TYR A 180 21.43 -6.67 1.81
N LEU A 181 21.91 -6.06 0.73
CA LEU A 181 21.10 -5.81 -0.47
C LEU A 181 20.55 -7.12 -1.06
N ALA A 182 21.41 -8.13 -1.22
CA ALA A 182 21.02 -9.44 -1.73
C ALA A 182 20.02 -10.15 -0.80
N GLN A 183 20.27 -10.15 0.51
CA GLN A 183 19.34 -10.71 1.50
C GLN A 183 18.00 -9.98 1.52
N ARG A 184 18.00 -8.66 1.34
CA ARG A 184 16.78 -7.86 1.30
C ARG A 184 15.94 -8.16 0.06
N LYS A 185 16.57 -8.33 -1.11
CA LYS A 185 15.89 -8.78 -2.33
C LYS A 185 15.29 -10.17 -2.13
N LEU A 186 16.07 -11.13 -1.66
CA LEU A 186 15.61 -12.49 -1.37
C LEU A 186 14.41 -12.50 -0.40
N LEU A 187 14.45 -11.66 0.64
CA LEU A 187 13.35 -11.51 1.58
C LEU A 187 12.07 -10.98 0.93
N ILE A 188 12.16 -9.91 0.12
CA ILE A 188 11.01 -9.33 -0.58
C ILE A 188 10.38 -10.38 -1.50
N GLU A 189 11.19 -11.11 -2.27
CA GLU A 189 10.67 -12.18 -3.13
C GLU A 189 10.07 -13.33 -2.32
N SER A 190 10.66 -13.67 -1.16
CA SER A 190 10.06 -14.64 -0.23
C SER A 190 8.68 -14.20 0.22
N GLN A 191 8.53 -12.93 0.61
CA GLN A 191 7.25 -12.37 1.02
C GLN A 191 6.27 -12.36 -0.15
N ASN A 192 6.69 -12.01 -1.38
CA ASN A 192 5.87 -12.03 -2.59
C ASN A 192 5.30 -13.42 -2.89
N TYR A 193 6.14 -14.46 -2.90
CA TYR A 193 5.68 -15.84 -3.08
C TYR A 193 4.66 -16.25 -2.02
N LEU A 194 4.92 -15.93 -0.76
CA LEU A 194 4.03 -16.30 0.35
C LEU A 194 2.70 -15.54 0.32
N ALA A 195 2.74 -14.29 -0.14
CA ALA A 195 1.64 -13.34 -0.20
C ALA A 195 0.69 -13.58 -1.37
N PHE A 196 1.24 -13.89 -2.54
CA PHE A 196 0.53 -13.81 -3.82
C PHE A 196 0.43 -15.15 -4.55
N THR A 197 0.94 -16.23 -3.96
CA THR A 197 0.80 -17.58 -4.50
C THR A 197 0.34 -18.56 -3.41
N ASP A 198 -0.41 -19.58 -3.82
CA ASP A 198 -0.82 -20.69 -2.96
C ASP A 198 0.25 -21.80 -2.87
N GLN A 199 1.45 -21.55 -3.41
CA GLN A 199 2.53 -22.54 -3.49
C GLN A 199 2.94 -23.02 -2.08
N PRO A 200 3.10 -24.33 -1.84
CA PRO A 200 3.54 -24.85 -0.56
C PRO A 200 4.83 -24.19 -0.07
N VAL A 201 4.92 -23.87 1.23
CA VAL A 201 6.08 -23.19 1.84
C VAL A 201 7.41 -23.91 1.54
N GLN A 202 7.37 -25.25 1.44
CA GLN A 202 8.54 -26.05 1.09
C GLN A 202 9.00 -25.83 -0.35
N GLU A 203 8.06 -25.76 -1.31
CA GLU A 203 8.38 -25.49 -2.71
C GLU A 203 8.89 -24.06 -2.88
N VAL A 204 8.29 -23.08 -2.21
CA VAL A 204 8.78 -21.69 -2.18
C VAL A 204 10.22 -21.62 -1.70
N ALA A 205 10.58 -22.40 -0.67
CA ALA A 205 11.97 -22.45 -0.20
C ALA A 205 12.93 -22.93 -1.29
N TYR A 206 12.59 -24.01 -2.00
CA TYR A 206 13.44 -24.55 -3.06
C TYR A 206 13.59 -23.60 -4.24
N ASP A 207 12.51 -22.97 -4.68
CA ASP A 207 12.52 -22.01 -5.80
C ASP A 207 13.36 -20.77 -5.48
N LEU A 208 13.46 -20.41 -4.20
CA LEU A 208 14.29 -19.31 -3.71
C LEU A 208 15.73 -19.73 -3.39
N GLY A 209 16.16 -20.92 -3.81
CA GLY A 209 17.53 -21.41 -3.68
C GLY A 209 17.87 -22.01 -2.32
N PHE A 210 16.91 -22.16 -1.42
CA PHE A 210 17.17 -22.81 -0.14
C PHE A 210 17.23 -24.33 -0.30
N ARG A 211 18.36 -24.92 0.08
CA ARG A 211 18.54 -26.39 0.09
C ARG A 211 17.73 -27.11 1.17
N ASP A 212 17.34 -26.38 2.21
CA ASP A 212 16.61 -26.90 3.36
C ASP A 212 15.46 -25.94 3.74
N PRO A 213 14.19 -26.38 3.64
CA PRO A 213 13.04 -25.60 4.08
C PRO A 213 13.10 -25.18 5.55
N ALA A 214 13.74 -25.95 6.43
CA ALA A 214 13.90 -25.55 7.82
C ALA A 214 14.84 -24.35 7.96
N TYR A 215 15.87 -24.24 7.12
CA TYR A 215 16.72 -23.06 7.05
C TYR A 215 15.95 -21.84 6.53
N PHE A 216 15.13 -22.01 5.48
CA PHE A 216 14.23 -20.95 4.99
C PHE A 216 13.31 -20.42 6.10
N ASN A 217 12.68 -21.32 6.86
CA ASN A 217 11.82 -20.94 7.99
C ASN A 217 12.58 -20.09 9.03
N ARG A 218 13.81 -20.48 9.40
CA ARG A 218 14.65 -19.72 10.34
C ARG A 218 15.08 -18.38 9.78
N PHE A 219 15.48 -18.35 8.51
CA PHE A 219 15.81 -17.12 7.79
C PHE A 219 14.63 -16.16 7.82
N PHE A 220 13.47 -16.59 7.31
CA PHE A 220 12.28 -15.75 7.20
C PHE A 220 11.81 -15.25 8.57
N LYS A 221 11.79 -16.11 9.59
CA LYS A 221 11.43 -15.73 10.96
C LYS A 221 12.40 -14.77 11.60
N ARG A 222 13.70 -14.86 11.31
CA ARG A 222 14.67 -13.89 11.81
C ARG A 222 14.46 -12.51 11.19
N GLU A 223 14.14 -12.45 9.90
CA GLU A 223 13.99 -11.18 9.18
C GLU A 223 12.62 -10.52 9.40
N THR A 224 11.55 -11.31 9.63
CA THR A 224 10.16 -10.81 9.72
C THR A 224 9.51 -10.99 11.08
N TYR A 225 10.15 -11.71 12.01
CA TYR A 225 9.58 -12.18 13.29
C TYR A 225 8.43 -13.18 13.20
N LEU A 226 7.97 -13.53 11.99
CA LEU A 226 6.92 -14.51 11.72
C LEU A 226 7.48 -15.72 10.98
N THR A 227 6.93 -16.91 11.19
CA THR A 227 7.18 -18.03 10.26
C THR A 227 6.54 -17.75 8.91
N PRO A 228 6.99 -18.38 7.81
CA PRO A 228 6.35 -18.28 6.50
C PRO A 228 4.85 -18.59 6.51
N LEU A 229 4.44 -19.60 7.29
CA LEU A 229 3.03 -19.97 7.41
C LEU A 229 2.24 -18.93 8.21
N GLU A 230 2.77 -18.48 9.36
CA GLU A 230 2.16 -17.38 10.13
C GLU A 230 2.03 -16.14 9.25
N PHE A 231 3.08 -15.76 8.52
CA PHE A 231 3.03 -14.64 7.57
C PHE A 231 1.95 -14.86 6.51
N ARG A 232 1.84 -16.04 5.88
CA ARG A 232 0.77 -16.28 4.90
C ARG A 232 -0.64 -16.19 5.51
N GLU A 233 -0.82 -16.69 6.72
CA GLU A 233 -2.12 -16.65 7.42
C GLU A 233 -2.45 -15.24 7.92
N THR A 234 -1.44 -14.44 8.27
CA THR A 234 -1.58 -13.05 8.70
C THR A 234 -1.50 -12.05 7.55
N PHE A 235 -0.97 -12.43 6.40
CA PHE A 235 -0.87 -11.56 5.23
C PHE A 235 -2.27 -11.40 4.63
N GLY A 236 -2.72 -10.14 4.55
CA GLY A 236 -4.14 -9.80 4.33
C GLY A 236 -5.02 -9.86 5.59
N SER A 237 -4.44 -10.24 6.73
CA SER A 237 -5.02 -10.25 8.09
C SER A 237 -4.40 -9.19 9.02
N GLU A 238 -3.18 -8.68 8.73
CA GLU A 238 -2.57 -7.43 9.24
C GLU A 238 -3.25 -6.16 8.69
N ALA A 239 -4.22 -6.35 7.80
CA ALA A 239 -5.46 -5.58 7.79
C ALA A 239 -6.27 -5.75 9.11
N SER A 240 -5.64 -5.97 10.27
CA SER A 240 -6.36 -6.18 11.52
C SER A 240 -6.92 -4.85 12.00
N ASP A 241 -6.17 -3.76 11.82
CA ASP A 241 -6.69 -2.41 11.89
C ASP A 241 -7.39 -2.00 10.59
N SER A 242 -6.89 -2.36 9.39
CA SER A 242 -7.55 -1.92 8.16
C SER A 242 -8.94 -2.53 7.95
N PHE A 243 -9.24 -3.77 8.39
CA PHE A 243 -10.58 -4.35 8.32
C PHE A 243 -11.56 -3.59 9.22
N VAL A 244 -11.18 -3.37 10.48
CA VAL A 244 -11.99 -2.64 11.46
C VAL A 244 -12.14 -1.18 11.02
N GLN A 245 -11.06 -0.56 10.56
CA GLN A 245 -11.02 0.82 10.10
C GLN A 245 -11.78 1.02 8.79
N SER A 246 -11.62 0.14 7.79
CA SER A 246 -12.44 0.13 6.56
C SER A 246 -13.91 -0.09 6.88
N LEU A 247 -14.25 -1.01 7.79
CA LEU A 247 -15.64 -1.21 8.21
C LEU A 247 -16.18 0.05 8.91
N ASN A 248 -15.42 0.66 9.83
CA ASN A 248 -15.83 1.89 10.52
C ASN A 248 -16.01 3.05 9.54
N LEU A 249 -15.09 3.23 8.58
CA LEU A 249 -15.21 4.27 7.55
C LEU A 249 -16.45 4.06 6.68
N LEU A 250 -16.70 2.83 6.23
CA LEU A 250 -17.91 2.52 5.46
C LEU A 250 -19.17 2.77 6.30
N VAL A 251 -19.16 2.37 7.57
CA VAL A 251 -20.28 2.61 8.49
C VAL A 251 -20.51 4.12 8.63
N GLN A 252 -19.49 4.92 8.93
CA GLN A 252 -19.57 6.39 9.02
C GLN A 252 -20.04 7.07 7.74
N GLN A 253 -19.70 6.52 6.57
CA GLN A 253 -20.06 7.10 5.29
C GLN A 253 -21.51 6.79 4.88
N TYR A 254 -22.03 5.60 5.24
CA TYR A 254 -23.27 5.08 4.66
C TYR A 254 -24.37 4.76 5.69
N HIS A 255 -24.14 4.87 7.00
CA HIS A 255 -25.12 4.46 8.03
C HIS A 255 -26.46 5.19 7.98
N ILE A 256 -26.52 6.37 7.34
CA ILE A 256 -27.76 7.14 7.17
C ILE A 256 -28.67 6.42 6.18
N SER A 257 -28.18 6.13 4.96
CA SER A 257 -28.97 5.57 3.86
C SER A 257 -28.99 4.04 3.83
N GLU A 258 -28.02 3.36 4.43
CA GLU A 258 -27.84 1.91 4.32
C GLU A 258 -27.74 1.23 5.68
N ARG A 259 -28.73 0.38 6.00
CA ARG A 259 -28.80 -0.34 7.29
C ARG A 259 -28.58 -1.85 7.17
N SER A 260 -28.37 -2.35 5.96
CA SER A 260 -28.23 -3.78 5.68
C SER A 260 -26.79 -4.25 5.81
N SER A 261 -26.52 -5.25 6.65
CA SER A 261 -25.19 -5.87 6.74
C SER A 261 -24.73 -6.48 5.41
N ALA A 262 -25.64 -6.86 4.52
CA ALA A 262 -25.31 -7.36 3.18
C ALA A 262 -24.74 -6.27 2.27
N PHE A 263 -25.16 -5.02 2.44
CA PHE A 263 -24.59 -3.87 1.71
C PHE A 263 -23.10 -3.72 2.05
N TYR A 264 -22.77 -3.72 3.34
CA TYR A 264 -21.39 -3.60 3.81
C TYR A 264 -20.52 -4.79 3.39
N ALA A 265 -21.06 -6.02 3.42
CA ALA A 265 -20.35 -7.20 2.93
C ALA A 265 -20.01 -7.08 1.44
N LYS A 266 -20.97 -6.62 0.62
CA LYS A 266 -20.77 -6.35 -0.81
C LYS A 266 -19.73 -5.25 -1.06
N LYS A 267 -19.77 -4.15 -0.30
CA LYS A 267 -18.81 -3.04 -0.39
C LYS A 267 -17.39 -3.44 0.01
N MET A 268 -17.26 -4.35 0.97
CA MET A 268 -15.98 -4.91 1.41
C MET A 268 -15.52 -6.10 0.56
N HIS A 269 -16.27 -6.47 -0.49
CA HIS A 269 -15.97 -7.61 -1.37
C HIS A 269 -15.81 -8.95 -0.62
N VAL A 270 -16.60 -9.16 0.43
CA VAL A 270 -16.61 -10.41 1.21
C VAL A 270 -18.02 -10.99 1.28
N SER A 271 -18.13 -12.30 1.52
CA SER A 271 -19.43 -12.91 1.82
C SER A 271 -20.00 -12.38 3.15
N LEU A 272 -21.33 -12.30 3.26
CA LEU A 272 -22.00 -11.89 4.51
C LEU A 272 -21.64 -12.80 5.70
N PRO A 273 -21.53 -14.14 5.55
CA PRO A 273 -21.00 -15.00 6.61
C PRO A 273 -19.56 -14.64 7.01
N THR A 274 -18.69 -14.35 6.04
CA THR A 274 -17.30 -13.96 6.30
C THR A 274 -17.23 -12.65 7.07
N LEU A 275 -18.00 -11.63 6.66
CA LEU A 275 -18.07 -10.35 7.37
C LEU A 275 -18.54 -10.55 8.82
N SER A 276 -19.67 -11.23 9.00
CA SER A 276 -20.25 -11.47 10.33
C SER A 276 -19.29 -12.22 11.25
N ARG A 277 -18.63 -13.27 10.75
CA ARG A 277 -17.63 -14.04 11.52
C ARG A 277 -16.46 -13.15 11.92
N ARG A 278 -15.91 -12.36 10.99
CA ARG A 278 -14.77 -11.47 11.27
C ARG A 278 -15.11 -10.38 12.29
N VAL A 279 -16.29 -9.75 12.19
CA VAL A 279 -16.73 -8.73 13.17
C VAL A 279 -16.93 -9.35 14.56
N GLN A 280 -17.53 -10.53 14.65
CA GLN A 280 -17.70 -11.22 15.93
C GLN A 280 -16.35 -11.62 16.57
N GLN A 281 -15.42 -12.15 15.77
CA GLN A 281 -14.11 -12.59 16.26
C GLN A 281 -13.21 -11.42 16.69
N ARG A 282 -13.28 -10.28 15.99
CA ARG A 282 -12.36 -9.15 16.19
C ARG A 282 -12.90 -8.07 17.13
N LEU A 283 -14.21 -7.81 17.10
CA LEU A 283 -14.85 -6.70 17.82
C LEU A 283 -15.82 -7.17 18.92
N GLY A 284 -16.05 -8.48 19.05
CA GLY A 284 -16.98 -9.04 20.03
C GLY A 284 -18.44 -8.59 19.82
N THR A 285 -18.78 -8.09 18.62
CA THR A 285 -20.09 -7.49 18.32
C THR A 285 -20.60 -7.92 16.94
N THR A 286 -21.72 -7.35 16.50
CA THR A 286 -22.33 -7.61 15.19
C THR A 286 -22.27 -6.40 14.27
N VAL A 287 -22.26 -6.62 12.96
CA VAL A 287 -22.32 -5.54 11.95
C VAL A 287 -23.51 -4.62 12.18
N GLY A 288 -24.69 -5.20 12.44
CA GLY A 288 -25.90 -4.43 12.73
C GLY A 288 -25.78 -3.58 14.00
N ALA A 289 -25.06 -4.06 15.02
CA ALA A 289 -24.83 -3.27 16.23
C ALA A 289 -23.92 -2.06 15.98
N LEU A 290 -22.88 -2.23 15.16
CA LEU A 290 -22.00 -1.12 14.75
C LEU A 290 -22.77 -0.03 14.00
N ILE A 291 -23.58 -0.41 13.01
CA ILE A 291 -24.40 0.54 12.24
C ILE A 291 -25.34 1.32 13.18
N ARG A 292 -26.03 0.61 14.09
CA ARG A 292 -26.95 1.27 15.04
C ARG A 292 -26.22 2.20 16.01
N ALA A 293 -25.03 1.83 16.45
CA ALA A 293 -24.20 2.68 17.30
C ALA A 293 -23.83 3.98 16.58
N GLU A 294 -23.46 3.91 15.30
CA GLU A 294 -23.13 5.09 14.50
C GLU A 294 -24.34 5.99 14.23
N VAL A 295 -25.51 5.40 13.91
CA VAL A 295 -26.77 6.16 13.77
C VAL A 295 -27.11 6.90 15.07
N VAL A 296 -26.91 6.26 16.22
CA VAL A 296 -27.12 6.90 17.53
C VAL A 296 -26.10 8.01 17.79
N ALA A 297 -24.83 7.81 17.42
CA ALA A 297 -23.79 8.83 17.55
C ALA A 297 -24.13 10.08 16.72
N SER A 298 -24.50 9.89 15.45
CA SER A 298 -24.96 10.95 14.57
C SER A 298 -26.23 11.64 15.09
N ALA A 299 -27.19 10.88 15.63
CA ALA A 299 -28.38 11.45 16.27
C ALA A 299 -28.04 12.36 17.46
N LYS A 300 -27.11 11.94 18.32
CA LYS A 300 -26.65 12.74 19.47
C LYS A 300 -25.97 14.04 19.03
N VAL A 301 -25.28 14.05 17.88
CA VAL A 301 -24.69 15.26 17.30
C VAL A 301 -25.78 16.19 16.76
N LEU A 302 -26.68 15.67 15.92
CA LEU A 302 -27.74 16.45 15.28
C LEU A 302 -28.75 17.03 16.28
N LEU A 303 -29.10 16.30 17.34
CA LEU A 303 -30.03 16.78 18.38
C LEU A 303 -29.53 18.04 19.12
N GLN A 304 -28.26 18.40 18.98
CA GLN A 304 -27.68 19.60 19.60
C GLN A 304 -28.13 20.88 18.89
N SER A 305 -28.34 20.81 17.57
CA SER A 305 -28.66 21.96 16.73
C SER A 305 -30.03 21.86 16.06
N LEU A 306 -30.57 20.66 15.89
CA LEU A 306 -31.83 20.41 15.17
C LEU A 306 -32.98 20.00 16.10
N SER A 307 -34.21 20.20 15.64
CA SER A 307 -35.40 19.63 16.27
C SER A 307 -35.44 18.11 16.12
N ILE A 308 -36.30 17.43 16.91
CA ILE A 308 -36.47 15.97 16.84
C ILE A 308 -36.97 15.55 15.45
N LYS A 309 -37.87 16.34 14.85
CA LYS A 309 -38.43 16.09 13.53
C LYS A 309 -37.37 16.25 12.42
N GLU A 310 -36.59 17.32 12.46
CA GLU A 310 -35.49 17.55 11.50
C GLU A 310 -34.39 16.50 11.63
N THR A 311 -34.04 16.11 12.88
CA THR A 311 -33.06 15.05 13.13
C THR A 311 -33.52 13.70 12.57
N ALA A 312 -34.80 13.37 12.73
CA ALA A 312 -35.37 12.13 12.21
C ALA A 312 -35.22 12.05 10.68
N PHE A 313 -35.59 13.11 9.98
CA PHE A 313 -35.46 13.17 8.52
C PHE A 313 -33.99 13.19 8.06
N ALA A 314 -33.11 13.89 8.77
CA ALA A 314 -31.68 13.92 8.44
C ALA A 314 -30.99 12.55 8.58
N LEU A 315 -31.56 11.63 9.38
CA LEU A 315 -31.08 10.26 9.57
C LEU A 315 -31.88 9.23 8.75
N ASP A 316 -32.65 9.71 7.77
CA ASP A 316 -33.47 8.90 6.86
C ASP A 316 -34.51 8.02 7.59
N PHE A 317 -35.16 8.58 8.62
CA PHE A 317 -36.38 8.01 9.18
C PHE A 317 -37.60 8.64 8.51
N GLU A 318 -38.51 7.81 8.01
CA GLU A 318 -39.79 8.25 7.42
C GLU A 318 -40.64 9.07 8.39
N GLU A 319 -40.57 8.74 9.69
CA GLU A 319 -41.35 9.40 10.73
C GLU A 319 -40.55 9.66 12.01
N ALA A 320 -40.81 10.81 12.64
CA ALA A 320 -40.19 11.21 13.90
C ALA A 320 -40.49 10.24 15.06
N ASN A 321 -41.63 9.54 15.01
CA ASN A 321 -41.99 8.53 16.01
C ASN A 321 -41.12 7.27 15.91
N HIS A 322 -40.77 6.84 14.69
CA HIS A 322 -39.85 5.72 14.46
C HIS A 322 -38.45 6.04 14.98
N PHE A 323 -37.94 7.25 14.70
CA PHE A 323 -36.69 7.75 15.27
C PHE A 323 -36.73 7.77 16.81
N SER A 324 -37.80 8.31 17.40
CA SER A 324 -37.92 8.43 18.86
C SER A 324 -37.91 7.06 19.56
N THR A 325 -38.57 6.07 18.97
CA THR A 325 -38.60 4.69 19.45
C THR A 325 -37.24 4.02 19.30
N PHE A 326 -36.59 4.21 18.15
CA PHE A 326 -35.24 3.72 17.89
C PHE A 326 -34.22 4.30 18.88
N PHE A 327 -34.24 5.62 19.10
CA PHE A 327 -33.30 6.31 19.97
C PHE A 327 -33.48 5.86 21.43
N LYS A 328 -34.72 5.79 21.93
CA LYS A 328 -35.02 5.28 23.28
C LYS A 328 -34.54 3.85 23.47
N LYS A 329 -34.77 2.98 22.48
CA LYS A 329 -34.34 1.58 22.54
C LYS A 329 -32.82 1.41 22.71
N HIS A 330 -32.02 2.28 22.10
CA HIS A 330 -30.55 2.16 22.08
C HIS A 330 -29.82 3.08 23.05
N THR A 331 -30.49 4.06 23.64
CA THR A 331 -29.88 4.99 24.61
C THR A 331 -30.51 4.92 26.01
N GLY A 332 -31.67 4.27 26.15
CA GLY A 332 -32.43 4.19 27.39
C GLY A 332 -33.33 5.41 27.67
N ILE A 333 -33.19 6.51 26.92
CA ILE A 333 -33.93 7.77 27.14
C ILE A 333 -34.50 8.31 25.82
N THR A 334 -35.57 9.10 25.90
CA THR A 334 -36.17 9.71 24.70
C THR A 334 -35.29 10.82 24.12
N PRO A 335 -35.40 11.17 22.82
CA PRO A 335 -34.71 12.34 22.26
C PRO A 335 -35.03 13.64 23.00
N SER A 336 -36.28 13.80 23.45
CA SER A 336 -36.72 14.94 24.26
C SER A 336 -35.99 15.00 25.61
N GLU A 337 -35.93 13.87 26.33
CA GLU A 337 -35.17 13.76 27.58
C GLU A 337 -33.68 14.02 27.38
N TYR A 338 -33.09 13.53 26.28
CA TYR A 338 -31.68 13.78 25.94
C TYR A 338 -31.40 15.26 25.71
N LYS A 339 -32.25 15.97 24.95
CA LYS A 339 -32.11 17.42 24.76
C LYS A 339 -32.28 18.19 26.07
N PHE A 340 -33.27 17.83 26.88
CA PHE A 340 -33.51 18.48 28.17
C PHE A 340 -32.31 18.34 29.13
N LYS A 341 -31.75 17.13 29.28
CA LYS A 341 -30.56 16.90 30.12
C LYS A 341 -29.31 17.63 29.64
N LYS A 342 -29.18 17.86 28.33
CA LYS A 342 -28.02 18.60 27.78
C LYS A 342 -28.18 20.12 27.91
N SER A 343 -29.42 20.62 27.91
CA SER A 343 -29.73 22.04 28.13
C SER A 343 -29.73 22.45 29.62
N ASN A 344 -29.82 21.49 30.55
CA ASN A 344 -29.70 21.68 32.00
C ASN A 344 -28.69 20.64 32.55
N PRO A 345 -27.37 20.93 32.47
CA PRO A 345 -26.30 19.98 32.82
C PRO A 345 -26.22 19.63 34.30
#